data_AF-A0A383E297-F1
#
_entry.id   AF-A0A383E297-F1
#
_cell.length_a   1.000
_cell.length_b   1.000
_cell.length_c   1.000
_cell.angle_alpha   90.00
_cell.angle_beta   90.00
_cell.angle_gamma   90.00
#
_symmetry.space_group_name_H-M   'P 1'
#
loop_
_entity.id
_entity.type
_entity.pdbx_description
1 polymer ?
#
loop_
_entity_poly.entity_id
_entity_poly.type
_entity_poly.pdbx_seq_one_letter_code
_entity_poly.pdbx_strand_id
1 'polypeptide(L)'
;MADIELVNSLVKGAYDMHIHSEPDVLPRKFDDIVLAEHAIAAGMAGVVLKSHYICTADRANLINKMFPDIKAFGGLVLNNSMGGLNPLAVDVAGRLGNKVVWFPTVDAENEAKNITGEHDDGKPVPYWMTIARAMLAKGIAGEPVKVTDSDGKVTDAARQCMEVIAE
;
A
#
# COMPACT_ATOMS: atom_id res chain seq x y z
N MET A 1 -9.66 -21.92 -19.39
CA MET A 1 -10.32 -20.84 -18.62
C MET A 1 -10.59 -21.37 -17.23
N ALA A 2 -10.43 -20.54 -16.19
CA ALA A 2 -10.77 -20.95 -14.82
C ALA A 2 -12.28 -21.20 -14.71
N ASP A 3 -12.67 -22.17 -13.89
CA ASP A 3 -14.06 -22.40 -13.53
C ASP A 3 -14.55 -21.24 -12.65
N ILE A 4 -15.45 -20.43 -13.21
CA ILE A 4 -15.92 -19.20 -12.57
C ILE A 4 -16.75 -19.51 -11.31
N GLU A 5 -17.45 -20.64 -11.27
CA GLU A 5 -18.26 -21.03 -10.12
C GLU A 5 -17.37 -21.42 -8.95
N LEU A 6 -16.31 -22.19 -9.23
CA LEU A 6 -15.27 -22.49 -8.26
C LEU A 6 -14.61 -21.21 -7.74
N VAL A 7 -14.19 -20.30 -8.62
CA VAL A 7 -13.58 -19.02 -8.21
C VAL A 7 -14.52 -18.22 -7.30
N ASN A 8 -15.79 -18.08 -7.68
CA ASN A 8 -16.78 -17.36 -6.87
C ASN A 8 -17.02 -18.04 -5.52
N SER A 9 -16.92 -19.37 -5.42
CA SER A 9 -17.05 -20.07 -4.14
C SER A 9 -15.86 -19.83 -3.21
N LEU A 10 -14.66 -19.66 -3.75
CA LEU A 10 -13.43 -19.48 -2.98
C LEU A 10 -13.31 -18.09 -2.35
N VAL A 11 -13.90 -17.07 -2.97
CA VAL A 11 -13.84 -15.69 -2.45
C VAL A 11 -14.88 -15.39 -1.37
N LYS A 12 -15.90 -16.25 -1.21
CA LYS A 12 -16.91 -16.07 -0.16
C LYS A 12 -16.27 -16.11 1.22
N GLY A 13 -16.49 -15.05 2.00
CA GLY A 13 -15.90 -14.86 3.33
C GLY A 13 -14.40 -14.54 3.31
N ALA A 14 -13.77 -14.41 2.14
CA ALA A 14 -12.35 -14.08 2.03
C ALA A 14 -12.09 -12.58 2.23
N TYR A 15 -10.82 -12.25 2.47
CA TYR A 15 -10.32 -10.88 2.49
C TYR A 15 -9.37 -10.65 1.32
N ASP A 16 -9.55 -9.55 0.58
CA ASP A 16 -8.49 -9.06 -0.32
C ASP A 16 -7.48 -8.26 0.51
N MET A 17 -6.26 -8.77 0.62
CA MET A 17 -5.23 -8.22 1.50
C MET A 17 -4.41 -7.08 0.87
N HIS A 18 -4.59 -6.80 -0.42
CA HIS A 18 -3.81 -5.79 -1.12
C HIS A 18 -4.57 -5.25 -2.32
N ILE A 19 -5.35 -4.20 -2.10
CA ILE A 19 -6.06 -3.53 -3.19
C ILE A 19 -5.79 -2.03 -3.25
N HIS A 20 -5.69 -1.53 -4.47
CA HIS A 20 -5.48 -0.12 -4.79
C HIS A 20 -6.75 0.46 -5.44
N SER A 21 -7.46 1.29 -4.70
CA SER A 21 -8.69 2.00 -5.13
C SER A 21 -8.53 3.50 -4.96
N GLU A 22 -9.37 4.27 -5.69
CA GLU A 22 -9.47 5.71 -5.52
C GLU A 22 -10.13 6.09 -4.17
N PRO A 23 -9.78 7.24 -3.58
CA PRO A 23 -8.83 8.24 -4.06
C PRO A 23 -7.36 7.78 -3.96
N ASP A 24 -6.57 7.95 -5.02
CA ASP A 24 -5.13 7.65 -5.03
C ASP A 24 -4.40 8.57 -6.03
N VAL A 25 -3.07 8.61 -5.96
CA VAL A 25 -2.26 9.43 -6.87
C VAL A 25 -2.31 8.86 -8.31
N LEU A 26 -2.49 7.54 -8.42
CA LEU A 26 -2.68 6.88 -9.71
C LEU A 26 -4.16 6.64 -9.98
N PRO A 27 -4.64 6.82 -11.22
CA PRO A 27 -5.97 6.39 -11.60
C PRO A 27 -6.19 4.91 -11.27
N ARG A 28 -7.32 4.59 -10.64
CA ARG A 28 -7.67 3.20 -10.27
C ARG A 28 -8.91 2.75 -11.02
N LYS A 29 -9.12 1.43 -11.01
CA LYS A 29 -10.28 0.82 -11.68
C LYS A 29 -11.60 1.25 -11.02
N PHE A 30 -11.58 1.38 -9.70
CA PHE A 30 -12.73 1.71 -8.86
C PHE A 30 -12.28 2.64 -7.72
N ASP A 31 -13.22 3.43 -7.20
CA ASP A 31 -13.09 4.05 -5.89
C ASP A 31 -13.44 3.07 -4.77
N ASP A 32 -13.22 3.49 -3.52
CA ASP A 32 -13.50 2.67 -2.34
C ASP A 32 -14.97 2.27 -2.18
N ILE A 33 -15.90 3.10 -2.66
CA ILE A 33 -17.34 2.88 -2.55
C ILE A 33 -17.73 1.74 -3.49
N VAL A 34 -17.37 1.87 -4.78
CA VAL A 34 -17.63 0.84 -5.80
C VAL A 34 -16.90 -0.46 -5.46
N LEU A 35 -15.69 -0.36 -4.90
CA LEU A 35 -14.97 -1.53 -4.40
C LEU A 35 -15.75 -2.26 -3.30
N ALA A 36 -16.28 -1.54 -2.32
CA ALA A 36 -17.05 -2.15 -1.23
C ALA A 36 -18.32 -2.83 -1.77
N GLU A 37 -19.05 -2.17 -2.67
CA GLU A 37 -20.24 -2.73 -3.33
C GLU A 37 -19.93 -4.06 -4.05
N HIS A 38 -18.83 -4.09 -4.82
CA HIS A 38 -18.40 -5.29 -5.53
C HIS A 38 -17.98 -6.42 -4.58
N ALA A 39 -17.24 -6.10 -3.52
CA ALA A 39 -16.80 -7.09 -2.55
C ALA A 39 -17.99 -7.70 -1.79
N ILE A 40 -18.98 -6.89 -1.42
CA ILE A 40 -20.25 -7.37 -0.82
C ILE A 40 -21.01 -8.26 -1.80
N ALA A 41 -21.16 -7.84 -3.06
CA ALA A 41 -21.85 -8.62 -4.08
C ALA A 41 -21.16 -9.97 -4.37
N ALA A 42 -19.84 -10.03 -4.25
CA ALA A 42 -19.05 -11.25 -4.36
C ALA A 42 -19.10 -12.13 -3.07
N GLY A 43 -19.70 -11.63 -1.98
CA GLY A 43 -19.78 -12.32 -0.69
C GLY A 43 -18.46 -12.34 0.07
N MET A 44 -17.53 -11.44 -0.22
CA MET A 44 -16.27 -11.30 0.53
C MET A 44 -16.53 -10.74 1.93
N ALA A 45 -15.65 -11.05 2.89
CA ALA A 45 -15.75 -10.53 4.25
C ALA A 45 -15.06 -9.17 4.41
N GLY A 46 -14.09 -8.84 3.56
CA GLY A 46 -13.39 -7.57 3.67
C GLY A 46 -12.28 -7.31 2.67
N VAL A 47 -11.68 -6.13 2.82
CA VAL A 47 -10.61 -5.61 1.95
C VAL A 47 -9.59 -4.82 2.77
N VAL A 48 -8.34 -4.81 2.33
CA VAL A 48 -7.28 -3.94 2.85
C VAL A 48 -6.89 -2.92 1.79
N LEU A 49 -7.22 -1.66 2.04
CA LEU A 49 -6.90 -0.54 1.18
C LEU A 49 -5.40 -0.23 1.26
N LYS A 50 -4.80 0.05 0.10
CA LYS A 50 -3.38 0.41 0.00
C LYS A 50 -3.20 1.61 -0.93
N SER A 51 -2.38 2.56 -0.50
CA SER A 51 -1.73 3.53 -1.38
C SER A 51 -0.23 3.46 -1.19
N HIS A 52 0.53 3.72 -2.25
CA HIS A 52 1.98 3.88 -2.13
C HIS A 52 2.36 5.21 -1.46
N TYR A 53 1.45 6.18 -1.41
CA TYR A 53 1.80 7.57 -1.12
C TYR A 53 1.14 8.12 0.15
N ILE A 54 -0.01 7.58 0.55
CA ILE A 54 -0.81 8.08 1.67
C ILE A 54 -1.29 6.94 2.57
N CYS A 55 -1.55 7.26 3.84
CA CYS A 55 -2.29 6.38 4.74
C CYS A 55 -3.73 6.19 4.23
N THR A 56 -4.32 5.01 4.49
CA THR A 56 -5.68 4.67 4.03
C THR A 56 -6.62 4.26 5.17
N ALA A 57 -6.20 4.40 6.43
CA ALA A 57 -7.01 4.06 7.60
C ALA A 57 -8.23 4.99 7.77
N ASP A 58 -8.09 6.26 7.44
CA ASP A 58 -9.19 7.23 7.35
C ASP A 58 -10.28 6.78 6.38
N ARG A 59 -9.89 6.39 5.16
CA ARG A 59 -10.79 5.89 4.12
C ARG A 59 -11.48 4.61 4.54
N ALA A 60 -10.74 3.66 5.11
CA ALA A 60 -11.31 2.42 5.63
C ALA A 60 -12.36 2.67 6.72
N ASN A 61 -12.13 3.63 7.62
CA ASN A 61 -13.11 4.01 8.65
C ASN A 61 -14.41 4.56 8.03
N LEU A 62 -14.30 5.37 6.97
CA LEU A 62 -15.48 5.88 6.26
C LEU A 62 -16.25 4.75 5.57
N ILE A 63 -15.57 3.81 4.92
CA ILE A 63 -16.21 2.66 4.28
C ILE A 63 -16.93 1.78 5.29
N ASN A 64 -16.31 1.44 6.42
CA ASN A 64 -16.97 0.67 7.47
C ASN A 64 -18.24 1.36 8.02
N LYS A 65 -18.29 2.70 8.01
CA LYS A 65 -19.47 3.46 8.41
C LYS A 65 -20.59 3.41 7.36
N MET A 66 -20.23 3.44 6.08
CA MET A 66 -21.19 3.43 4.97
C MET A 66 -21.72 2.02 4.66
N PHE A 67 -20.87 1.01 4.83
CA PHE A 67 -21.12 -0.37 4.43
C PHE A 67 -20.87 -1.32 5.61
N PRO A 68 -21.85 -1.51 6.52
CA PRO A 68 -21.66 -2.32 7.72
C PRO A 68 -21.47 -3.83 7.44
N ASP A 69 -21.86 -4.30 6.25
CA ASP A 69 -21.82 -5.70 5.84
C ASP A 69 -20.43 -6.18 5.38
N ILE A 70 -19.45 -5.28 5.31
CA ILE A 70 -18.06 -5.57 4.97
C ILE A 70 -17.10 -4.98 5.99
N LYS A 71 -15.89 -5.55 6.09
CA LYS A 71 -14.78 -4.98 6.86
C LYS A 71 -13.72 -4.40 5.93
N ALA A 72 -13.61 -3.08 5.91
CA ALA A 72 -12.50 -2.38 5.29
C ALA A 72 -11.39 -2.13 6.32
N PHE A 73 -10.15 -2.39 5.94
CA PHE A 73 -8.98 -2.05 6.74
C PHE A 73 -8.06 -1.13 5.96
N GLY A 74 -7.44 -0.18 6.66
CA GLY A 74 -6.41 0.66 6.07
C GLY A 74 -5.04 0.02 6.20
N GLY A 75 -4.16 0.42 5.29
CA GLY A 75 -2.73 0.23 5.43
C GLY A 75 -1.89 1.49 5.24
N LEU A 76 -0.65 1.39 5.69
CA LEU A 76 0.39 2.40 5.60
C LEU A 76 1.62 1.80 4.88
N VAL A 77 2.16 2.49 3.88
CA VAL A 77 3.41 2.10 3.24
C VAL A 77 4.51 3.06 3.68
N LEU A 78 5.63 2.53 4.17
CA LEU A 78 6.78 3.28 4.71
C LEU A 78 7.67 3.89 3.61
N ASN A 79 7.04 4.54 2.63
CA ASN A 79 7.68 5.30 1.56
C ASN A 79 7.99 6.74 2.01
N ASN A 80 8.78 7.46 1.22
CA ASN A 80 9.27 8.81 1.55
C ASN A 80 8.14 9.82 1.76
N SER A 81 7.00 9.68 1.07
CA SER A 81 5.83 10.54 1.28
C SER A 81 5.23 10.43 2.68
N MET A 82 5.50 9.34 3.40
CA MET A 82 5.12 9.13 4.80
C MET A 82 6.31 9.29 5.77
N GLY A 83 7.46 9.78 5.27
CA GLY A 83 8.69 9.95 6.03
C GLY A 83 9.61 8.72 6.05
N GLY A 84 9.38 7.72 5.19
CA GLY A 84 10.20 6.51 5.13
C GLY A 84 9.93 5.56 6.30
N LEU A 85 10.99 4.97 6.88
CA LEU A 85 10.92 4.17 8.10
C LEU A 85 10.64 5.08 9.31
N ASN A 86 9.38 5.49 9.42
CA ASN A 86 8.90 6.50 10.36
C ASN A 86 7.99 5.87 11.44
N PRO A 87 8.52 5.56 12.64
CA PRO A 87 7.72 4.94 13.71
C PRO A 87 6.59 5.84 14.21
N LEU A 88 6.74 7.18 14.12
CA LEU A 88 5.67 8.11 14.48
C LEU A 88 4.47 7.98 13.52
N ALA A 89 4.72 7.83 12.21
CA ALA A 89 3.65 7.61 11.24
C ALA A 89 2.94 6.27 11.49
N VAL A 90 3.69 5.23 11.88
CA VAL A 90 3.14 3.93 12.26
C VAL A 90 2.22 4.04 13.48
N ASP A 91 2.66 4.67 14.57
CA ASP A 91 1.85 4.85 15.80
C ASP A 91 0.56 5.61 15.50
N VAL A 92 0.66 6.76 14.81
CA VAL A 92 -0.49 7.59 14.46
C VAL A 92 -1.47 6.84 13.57
N ALA A 93 -0.98 6.10 12.57
CA ALA A 93 -1.84 5.26 11.74
C ALA A 93 -2.51 4.14 12.54
N GLY A 94 -1.78 3.49 13.45
CA GLY A 94 -2.31 2.47 14.35
C GLY A 94 -3.45 3.00 15.21
N ARG A 95 -3.29 4.18 15.82
CA ARG A 95 -4.34 4.88 16.58
C ARG A 95 -5.59 5.19 15.75
N LEU A 96 -5.43 5.43 14.45
CA LEU A 96 -6.52 5.64 13.50
C LEU A 96 -7.21 4.32 13.10
N GLY A 97 -6.70 3.17 13.52
CA GLY A 97 -7.27 1.85 13.24
C GLY A 97 -6.63 1.13 12.05
N ASN A 98 -5.49 1.62 11.54
CA ASN A 98 -4.70 0.92 10.53
C ASN A 98 -4.37 -0.52 10.96
N LYS A 99 -4.41 -1.48 10.04
CA LYS A 99 -4.13 -2.90 10.34
C LYS A 99 -2.96 -3.51 9.59
N VAL A 100 -2.50 -2.87 8.52
CA VAL A 100 -1.39 -3.39 7.72
C VAL A 100 -0.34 -2.31 7.53
N VAL A 101 0.92 -2.65 7.77
CA VAL A 101 2.06 -1.80 7.45
C VAL A 101 2.92 -2.53 6.42
N TRP A 102 3.16 -1.90 5.28
CA TRP A 102 4.15 -2.36 4.32
C TRP A 102 5.43 -1.55 4.48
N PHE A 103 6.53 -2.28 4.49
CA PHE A 103 7.86 -1.69 4.35
C PHE A 103 8.02 -1.00 2.98
N PRO A 104 9.10 -0.21 2.77
CA PRO A 104 9.26 0.60 1.57
C PRO A 104 9.05 -0.21 0.29
N THR A 105 8.39 0.41 -0.68
CA THR A 105 8.08 -0.20 -1.98
C THR A 105 8.80 0.56 -3.09
N VAL A 106 8.18 1.62 -3.62
CA VAL A 106 8.72 2.43 -4.72
C VAL A 106 9.97 3.21 -4.33
N ASP A 107 10.13 3.49 -3.03
CA ASP A 107 11.29 4.19 -2.48
C ASP A 107 12.33 3.24 -1.87
N ALA A 108 12.15 1.91 -1.95
CA ALA A 108 13.12 0.96 -1.43
C ALA A 108 14.46 1.05 -2.17
N GLU A 109 15.58 0.81 -1.49
CA GLU A 109 16.92 0.87 -2.10
C GLU A 109 17.06 0.00 -3.36
N ASN A 110 16.47 -1.20 -3.35
CA ASN A 110 16.48 -2.09 -4.51
C ASN A 110 15.63 -1.55 -5.67
N GLU A 111 14.58 -0.77 -5.40
CA GLU A 111 13.70 -0.19 -6.41
C GLU A 111 14.26 1.13 -6.97
N ALA A 112 14.96 1.92 -6.15
CA ALA A 112 15.60 3.17 -6.57
C ALA A 112 16.58 2.99 -7.75
N LYS A 113 17.23 1.83 -7.83
CA LYS A 113 18.10 1.46 -8.96
C LYS A 113 17.31 1.31 -10.26
N ASN A 114 16.06 0.86 -10.20
CA ASN A 114 15.19 0.73 -11.38
C ASN A 114 14.67 2.10 -11.85
N ILE A 115 14.52 3.06 -10.93
CA ILE A 115 14.07 4.42 -11.26
C ILE A 115 15.13 5.18 -12.06
N THR A 116 16.40 5.05 -11.66
CA THR A 116 17.56 5.75 -12.23
C THR A 116 18.24 4.99 -13.37
N GLY A 117 18.03 3.68 -13.47
CA GLY A 117 18.57 2.84 -14.53
C GLY A 117 17.84 2.98 -15.87
N GLU A 118 18.49 2.48 -16.93
CA GLU A 118 17.85 2.26 -18.22
C GLU A 118 16.76 1.20 -18.06
N HIS A 119 15.53 1.53 -18.48
CA HIS A 119 14.44 0.57 -18.50
C HIS A 119 14.58 -0.29 -19.76
N ASP A 120 14.42 -1.60 -19.64
CA ASP A 120 14.36 -2.51 -20.78
C ASP A 120 13.29 -2.03 -21.78
N ASP A 121 13.70 -1.72 -23.01
CA ASP A 121 12.86 -1.11 -24.06
C ASP A 121 11.63 -1.97 -24.42
N GLY A 122 11.60 -3.24 -24.03
CA GLY A 122 10.50 -4.16 -24.30
C GLY A 122 9.43 -4.29 -23.20
N LYS A 123 9.64 -3.73 -22.00
CA LYS A 123 8.70 -3.89 -20.88
C LYS A 123 7.86 -2.63 -20.66
N PRO A 124 6.58 -2.75 -20.26
CA PRO A 124 5.80 -1.58 -19.85
C PRO A 124 6.42 -0.96 -18.59
N VAL A 125 6.71 0.33 -18.65
CA VAL A 125 7.13 1.10 -17.47
C VAL A 125 5.96 1.13 -16.47
N PRO A 126 6.15 0.66 -15.23
CA PRO A 126 5.09 0.76 -14.23
C PRO A 126 4.72 2.22 -13.99
N TYR A 127 3.42 2.52 -13.88
CA TYR A 127 2.95 3.91 -13.82
C TYR A 127 3.51 4.69 -12.62
N TRP A 128 3.77 4.01 -11.49
CA TRP A 128 4.41 4.61 -10.31
C TRP A 128 5.84 5.13 -10.62
N MET A 129 6.55 4.53 -11.58
CA MET A 129 7.90 4.95 -11.97
C MET A 129 7.88 6.32 -12.69
N THR A 130 6.79 6.62 -13.39
CA THR A 130 6.58 7.95 -14.00
C THR A 130 6.50 9.02 -12.91
N ILE A 131 5.82 8.73 -11.80
CA ILE A 131 5.74 9.65 -10.66
C ILE A 131 7.11 9.79 -9.98
N ALA A 132 7.79 8.67 -9.72
CA ALA A 132 9.10 8.70 -9.08
C ALA A 132 10.11 9.53 -9.90
N ARG A 133 10.16 9.32 -11.22
CA ARG A 133 11.00 10.13 -12.14
C ARG A 133 10.59 11.60 -12.17
N ALA A 134 9.29 11.90 -12.13
CA ALA A 134 8.82 13.28 -12.05
C ALA A 134 9.21 13.96 -10.73
N MET A 135 9.17 13.24 -9.60
CA MET A 135 9.64 13.74 -8.30
C MET A 135 11.16 13.97 -8.30
N LEU A 136 11.92 13.06 -8.90
CA LEU A 136 13.37 13.19 -9.04
C LEU A 136 13.75 14.40 -9.91
N ALA A 137 13.10 14.56 -11.08
CA ALA A 137 13.34 15.69 -11.97
C ALA A 137 12.98 17.05 -11.33
N LYS A 138 12.05 17.06 -10.38
CA LYS A 138 11.70 18.23 -9.57
C LYS A 138 12.68 18.49 -8.41
N GLY A 139 13.60 17.57 -8.12
CA GLY A 139 14.52 17.67 -6.99
C GLY A 139 13.84 17.49 -5.62
N ILE A 140 12.69 16.82 -5.58
CA ILE A 140 11.90 16.61 -4.34
C ILE A 140 11.77 15.13 -3.96
N ALA A 141 12.38 14.22 -4.71
CA ALA A 141 12.45 12.82 -4.33
C ALA A 141 13.27 12.67 -3.05
N GLY A 142 12.80 11.84 -2.12
CA GLY A 142 13.58 11.47 -0.94
C GLY A 142 14.70 10.48 -1.29
N GLU A 143 15.62 10.29 -0.36
CA GLU A 143 16.67 9.29 -0.50
C GLU A 143 16.08 7.86 -0.52
N PRO A 144 16.73 6.89 -1.18
CA PRO A 144 16.32 5.51 -1.14
C PRO A 144 16.29 4.96 0.29
N VAL A 145 15.19 4.32 0.66
CA VAL A 145 14.95 3.82 2.01
C VAL A 145 15.60 2.45 2.19
N LYS A 146 16.52 2.36 3.16
CA LYS A 146 17.26 1.13 3.48
C LYS A 146 16.67 0.45 4.71
N VAL A 147 16.18 -0.78 4.52
CA VAL A 147 15.66 -1.62 5.61
C VAL A 147 16.78 -2.35 6.35
N THR A 148 17.87 -2.64 5.66
CA THR A 148 19.08 -3.28 6.22
C THR A 148 20.31 -2.42 6.00
N ASP A 149 21.30 -2.55 6.89
CA ASP A 149 22.63 -1.99 6.72
C ASP A 149 23.49 -2.82 5.75
N SER A 150 24.76 -2.43 5.58
CA SER A 150 25.72 -3.10 4.69
C SER A 150 26.08 -4.52 5.13
N ASP A 151 25.86 -4.87 6.40
CA ASP A 151 26.10 -6.21 6.95
C ASP A 151 24.84 -7.09 6.89
N GLY A 152 23.74 -6.57 6.32
CA GLY A 152 22.45 -7.26 6.22
C GLY A 152 21.64 -7.25 7.52
N LYS A 153 22.03 -6.45 8.52
CA LYS A 153 21.26 -6.30 9.76
C LYS A 153 20.15 -5.27 9.56
N VAL A 154 19.00 -5.51 10.18
CA VAL A 154 17.89 -4.55 10.18
C VAL A 154 18.33 -3.24 10.83
N THR A 155 18.03 -2.11 10.18
CA THR A 155 18.37 -0.78 10.69
C THR A 155 17.59 -0.44 11.96
N ASP A 156 18.13 0.47 12.79
CA ASP A 156 17.42 0.90 14.01
C ASP A 156 16.05 1.51 13.70
N ALA A 157 15.92 2.29 12.62
CA ALA A 157 14.65 2.86 12.20
C ALA A 157 13.62 1.78 11.79
N ALA A 158 14.06 0.75 11.06
CA ALA A 158 13.21 -0.39 10.72
C ALA A 158 12.79 -1.17 11.97
N ARG A 159 13.71 -1.38 12.91
CA ARG A 159 13.44 -2.02 14.20
C ARG A 159 12.40 -1.25 15.00
N GLN A 160 12.56 0.06 15.15
CA GLN A 160 11.58 0.92 15.85
C GLN A 160 10.20 0.84 15.22
N CYS A 161 10.10 0.83 13.88
CA CYS A 161 8.81 0.63 13.21
C CYS A 161 8.20 -0.73 13.58
N MET A 162 8.99 -1.81 13.58
CA MET A 162 8.51 -3.15 13.97
C MET A 162 8.10 -3.22 15.45
N GLU A 163 8.80 -2.53 16.34
CA GLU A 163 8.45 -2.46 17.76
C GLU A 163 7.07 -1.79 17.94
N VAL A 164 6.83 -0.66 17.27
CA VAL A 164 5.50 0.01 17.29
C VAL A 164 4.42 -0.86 16.64
N ILE A 165 4.73 -1.61 15.58
CA ILE A 165 3.78 -2.55 14.95
C ILE A 165 3.38 -3.68 15.91
N ALA A 166 4.27 -4.06 16.84
CA ALA A 166 4.06 -5.19 17.74
C ALA A 166 3.22 -4.83 18.99
N GLU A 167 2.96 -3.54 19.25
CA GLU A 167 2.11 -3.05 20.34
C GLU A 167 0.61 -3.26 20.07
#